data_AF-A0A444JD58-F1
#
_entry.id   AF-A0A444JD58-F1
#
_cell.length_a   1.000
_cell.length_b   1.000
_cell.length_c   1.000
_cell.angle_alpha   90.00
_cell.angle_beta   90.00
_cell.angle_gamma   90.00
#
_symmetry.space_group_name_H-M   'P 1'
#
loop_
_entity.id
_entity.type
_entity.pdbx_description
1 polymer ?
#
loop_
_entity_poly.entity_id
_entity_poly.type
_entity_poly.pdbx_seq_one_letter_code
_entity_poly.pdbx_strand_id
1 'polypeptide(L)'
;MRRFFYDSSIQDTEEQILITGPEAHHIRNVLRMQSGDSAELYDGKGAVVSGEIARISSKEVVFQVLSRTDESRSGVHLTLAQAVLKGKKMDLLIQKATELGVHTFVPVVTRYCENSGRAGKQAEKQLERWQRIMLEACKQCRRPIPMQISPPTELRELPLSEGGHNIMPWENEAGTPFSALELDNGQPVLVLIGPEGGFHPSEVAYAEEVGFKTISLGPRILRAETAALVAVVLAQQKVGNLLLGKRKSA
;
A
#
# COMPACT_ATOMS: atom_id res chain seq x y z
N MET A 1 6.92 17.43 -13.06
CA MET A 1 7.20 17.88 -11.69
C MET A 1 7.68 16.69 -10.88
N ARG A 2 8.81 16.81 -10.18
CA ARG A 2 9.39 15.74 -9.34
C ARG A 2 8.83 15.85 -7.91
N ARG A 3 8.75 14.74 -7.18
CA ARG A 3 8.18 14.70 -5.82
C ARG A 3 9.16 14.14 -4.81
N PHE A 4 9.27 14.79 -3.65
CA PHE A 4 10.22 14.45 -2.58
C PHE A 4 9.51 14.32 -1.24
N PHE A 5 9.96 13.38 -0.42
CA PHE A 5 9.49 13.29 0.95
C PHE A 5 10.15 14.42 1.77
N TYR A 6 9.42 15.02 2.70
CA TYR A 6 10.01 15.93 3.68
C TYR A 6 9.50 15.60 5.08
N ASP A 7 10.35 15.83 6.07
CA ASP A 7 9.96 15.68 7.46
C ASP A 7 9.33 16.99 7.95
N SER A 8 8.03 16.98 8.19
CA SER A 8 7.27 18.15 8.66
C SER A 8 7.73 18.66 10.03
N SER A 9 8.56 17.91 10.77
CA SER A 9 9.15 18.38 12.03
C SER A 9 10.36 19.30 11.84
N ILE A 10 10.93 19.35 10.62
CA ILE A 10 12.10 20.15 10.29
C ILE A 10 11.66 21.43 9.58
N GLN A 11 11.73 22.58 10.27
CA GLN A 11 11.47 23.94 9.76
C GLN A 11 10.52 24.00 8.55
N ASP A 12 9.23 23.85 8.85
CA ASP A 12 8.11 23.98 7.93
C ASP A 12 7.36 25.28 8.25
N THR A 13 7.40 26.26 7.35
CA THR A 13 6.67 27.54 7.47
C THR A 13 5.71 27.71 6.28
N GLU A 14 4.80 28.68 6.36
CA GLU A 14 3.90 29.01 5.25
C GLU A 14 4.65 29.43 3.97
N GLU A 15 5.85 30.00 4.11
CA GLU A 15 6.63 30.51 2.97
C GLU A 15 7.72 29.55 2.51
N GLN A 16 8.39 28.87 3.45
CA GLN A 16 9.58 28.06 3.16
C GLN A 16 9.63 26.75 3.93
N ILE A 17 10.16 25.72 3.26
CA ILE A 17 10.44 24.40 3.84
C ILE A 17 11.91 24.07 3.67
N LEU A 18 12.53 23.57 4.74
CA LEU A 18 13.90 23.11 4.73
C LEU A 18 13.99 21.60 4.48
N ILE A 19 14.72 21.20 3.45
CA ILE A 19 14.98 19.79 3.14
C ILE A 19 16.44 19.47 3.46
N THR A 20 16.65 18.41 4.24
CA THR A 20 17.99 17.93 4.64
C THR A 20 18.13 16.42 4.37
N GLY A 21 19.31 15.88 4.63
CA GLY A 21 19.54 14.43 4.61
C GLY A 21 19.44 13.79 3.22
N PRO A 22 18.92 12.54 3.12
CA PRO A 22 18.89 11.77 1.88
C PRO A 22 18.13 12.46 0.73
N GLU A 23 17.03 13.15 1.02
CA GLU A 23 16.21 13.81 -0.01
C GLU A 23 16.93 15.06 -0.56
N ALA A 24 17.58 15.86 0.29
CA ALA A 24 18.43 16.96 -0.17
C ALA A 24 19.60 16.47 -1.05
N HIS A 25 20.23 15.35 -0.65
CA HIS A 25 21.26 14.69 -1.48
C HIS A 25 20.69 14.22 -2.82
N HIS A 26 19.50 13.62 -2.82
CA HIS A 26 18.84 13.15 -4.04
C HIS A 26 18.58 14.31 -5.01
N ILE A 27 17.98 15.40 -4.51
CA ILE A 27 17.71 16.62 -5.29
C ILE A 27 18.99 17.18 -5.93
N ARG A 28 20.04 17.37 -5.12
CA ARG A 28 21.28 18.04 -5.57
C ARG A 28 22.21 17.14 -6.39
N ASN A 29 22.48 15.93 -5.93
CA ASN A 29 23.58 15.12 -6.46
C ASN A 29 23.12 14.10 -7.50
N VAL A 30 21.95 13.49 -7.28
CA VAL A 30 21.40 12.48 -8.19
C VAL A 30 20.67 13.15 -9.34
N LEU A 31 19.77 14.06 -8.99
CA LEU A 31 18.89 14.72 -9.94
C LEU A 31 19.40 16.06 -10.47
N ARG A 32 20.42 16.62 -9.80
CA ARG A 32 21.12 17.87 -10.17
C ARG A 32 20.17 19.03 -10.45
N MET A 33 19.13 19.15 -9.64
CA MET A 33 18.19 20.25 -9.72
C MET A 33 18.86 21.57 -9.35
N GLN A 34 18.30 22.67 -9.83
CA GLN A 34 18.80 24.03 -9.66
C GLN A 34 17.76 24.92 -8.96
N SER A 35 18.21 26.09 -8.49
CA SER A 35 17.27 27.13 -8.05
C SER A 35 16.32 27.51 -9.20
N GLY A 36 15.03 27.64 -8.88
CA GLY A 36 13.96 27.87 -9.85
C GLY A 36 13.30 26.59 -10.37
N ASP A 37 13.86 25.40 -10.12
CA ASP A 37 13.20 24.16 -10.52
C ASP A 37 11.96 23.88 -9.65
N SER A 38 10.83 23.57 -10.28
CA SER A 38 9.59 23.22 -9.58
C SER A 38 9.58 21.77 -9.08
N ALA A 39 9.07 21.55 -7.88
CA ALA A 39 8.86 20.23 -7.28
C ALA A 39 7.59 20.19 -6.42
N GLU A 40 7.26 18.99 -5.95
CA GLU A 40 6.25 18.75 -4.91
C GLU A 40 6.93 18.12 -3.69
N LEU A 41 6.55 18.55 -2.50
CA LEU A 41 6.92 17.91 -1.24
C LEU A 41 5.72 17.19 -0.65
N TYR A 42 5.94 16.11 0.08
CA TYR A 42 4.90 15.46 0.87
C TYR A 42 5.45 14.90 2.19
N ASP A 43 4.62 14.91 3.23
CA ASP A 43 5.02 14.57 4.60
C ASP A 43 4.62 13.15 5.03
N GLY A 44 3.92 12.41 4.16
CA GLY A 44 3.40 11.08 4.47
C GLY A 44 2.16 11.07 5.37
N LYS A 45 1.67 12.23 5.81
CA LYS A 45 0.50 12.38 6.70
C LYS A 45 -0.70 12.99 5.97
N GLY A 46 -0.48 13.59 4.82
CA GLY A 46 -1.53 14.14 3.95
C GLY A 46 -1.10 15.44 3.27
N ALA A 47 -0.16 16.17 3.86
CA ALA A 47 0.31 17.43 3.31
C ALA A 47 1.05 17.20 1.99
N VAL A 48 0.65 17.97 0.98
CA VAL A 48 1.31 18.10 -0.31
C VAL A 48 1.59 19.57 -0.57
N VAL A 49 2.85 19.88 -0.85
CA VAL A 49 3.31 21.26 -1.01
C VAL A 49 3.93 21.40 -2.39
N SER A 50 3.33 22.21 -3.25
CA SER A 50 3.91 22.57 -4.54
C SER A 50 4.70 23.86 -4.41
N GLY A 51 5.83 23.93 -5.12
CA GLY A 51 6.74 25.05 -4.99
C GLY A 51 7.98 24.92 -5.87
N GLU A 52 8.96 25.76 -5.56
CA GLU A 52 10.22 25.84 -6.31
C GLU A 52 11.41 25.82 -5.39
N ILE A 53 12.55 25.32 -5.89
CA ILE A 53 13.80 25.36 -5.14
C ILE A 53 14.28 26.82 -5.10
N ALA A 54 14.30 27.42 -3.91
CA ALA A 54 14.80 28.78 -3.73
C ALA A 54 16.34 28.80 -3.73
N ARG A 55 16.96 27.94 -2.91
CA ARG A 55 18.42 27.84 -2.79
C ARG A 55 18.87 26.42 -2.52
N ILE A 56 20.06 26.09 -3.02
CA ILE A 56 20.74 24.81 -2.77
C ILE A 56 22.10 25.10 -2.14
N SER A 57 22.42 24.42 -1.05
CA SER A 57 23.74 24.45 -0.41
C SER A 57 24.33 23.04 -0.30
N SER A 58 25.51 22.93 0.31
CA SER A 58 26.16 21.64 0.59
C SER A 58 25.44 20.83 1.68
N LYS A 59 24.61 21.45 2.52
CA LYS A 59 23.91 20.78 3.64
C LYS A 59 22.40 20.63 3.43
N GLU A 60 21.79 21.60 2.76
CA GLU A 60 20.34 21.75 2.72
C GLU A 60 19.86 22.29 1.38
N VAL A 61 18.58 22.03 1.10
CA VAL A 61 17.80 22.64 0.02
C VAL A 61 16.67 23.43 0.67
N VAL A 62 16.53 24.71 0.33
CA VAL A 62 15.38 25.50 0.75
C VAL A 62 14.38 25.58 -0.38
N PHE A 63 13.15 25.26 -0.03
CA PHE A 63 12.02 25.17 -0.92
C PHE A 63 11.05 26.32 -0.63
N GLN A 64 10.72 27.10 -1.65
CA GLN A 64 9.71 28.15 -1.56
C GLN A 64 8.33 27.55 -1.82
N VAL A 65 7.42 27.73 -0.88
CA VAL A 65 6.04 27.26 -0.97
C VAL A 65 5.25 28.16 -1.91
N LEU A 66 4.57 27.56 -2.89
CA LEU A 66 3.62 28.24 -3.77
C LEU A 66 2.17 27.87 -3.44
N SER A 67 1.92 26.61 -3.10
CA SER A 67 0.61 26.15 -2.64
C SER A 67 0.72 24.93 -1.75
N ARG A 68 -0.16 24.84 -0.74
CA ARG A 68 -0.30 23.67 0.13
C ARG A 68 -1.70 23.09 -0.01
N THR A 69 -1.77 21.77 -0.10
CA THR A 69 -3.02 21.01 -0.01
C THR A 69 -2.86 19.92 1.03
N ASP A 70 -3.91 19.65 1.78
CA ASP A 70 -3.97 18.50 2.68
C ASP A 70 -4.89 17.45 2.06
N GLU A 71 -4.31 16.33 1.65
CA GLU A 71 -5.04 15.19 1.12
C GLU A 71 -5.33 14.22 2.28
N SER A 72 -6.60 14.09 2.66
CA SER A 72 -7.01 13.08 3.64
C SER A 72 -6.99 11.68 3.01
N ARG A 73 -6.93 10.64 3.85
CA ARG A 73 -7.20 9.26 3.39
C ARG A 73 -8.65 9.21 2.89
N SER A 74 -8.84 9.32 1.58
CA SER A 74 -10.15 9.26 0.95
C SER A 74 -10.50 7.84 0.53
N GLY A 75 -11.77 7.47 0.70
CA GLY A 75 -12.31 6.19 0.23
C GLY A 75 -12.44 5.14 1.33
N VAL A 76 -12.99 4.00 0.94
CA VAL A 76 -13.21 2.84 1.80
C VAL A 76 -11.89 2.20 2.20
N HIS A 77 -11.75 1.86 3.48
CA HIS A 77 -10.54 1.22 3.97
C HIS A 77 -10.42 -0.21 3.45
N LEU A 78 -9.37 -0.46 2.64
CA LEU A 78 -9.08 -1.77 2.07
C LEU A 78 -7.79 -2.32 2.68
N THR A 79 -7.91 -3.47 3.34
CA THR A 79 -6.79 -4.22 3.89
C THR A 79 -6.50 -5.45 3.02
N LEU A 80 -5.24 -5.60 2.59
CA LEU A 80 -4.75 -6.81 1.94
C LEU A 80 -3.94 -7.63 2.95
N ALA A 81 -4.52 -8.74 3.39
CA ALA A 81 -3.85 -9.77 4.15
C ALA A 81 -3.26 -10.80 3.19
N GLN A 82 -1.94 -10.80 3.03
CA GLN A 82 -1.25 -11.69 2.09
C GLN A 82 -0.37 -12.66 2.84
N ALA A 83 -0.63 -13.95 2.68
CA ALA A 83 0.28 -14.99 3.13
C ALA A 83 1.67 -14.82 2.49
N VAL A 84 2.73 -14.87 3.30
CA VAL A 84 4.08 -14.51 2.86
C VAL A 84 4.54 -15.29 1.62
N LEU A 85 4.90 -14.56 0.57
CA LEU A 85 5.40 -15.08 -0.71
C LEU A 85 6.93 -15.05 -0.78
N LYS A 86 7.49 -15.87 -1.66
CA LYS A 86 8.94 -15.94 -1.85
C LYS A 86 9.52 -14.78 -2.64
N GLY A 87 10.63 -14.25 -2.12
CA GLY A 87 11.55 -13.38 -2.86
C GLY A 87 10.86 -12.16 -3.49
N LYS A 88 11.11 -11.94 -4.78
CA LYS A 88 10.65 -10.76 -5.52
C LYS A 88 9.12 -10.69 -5.72
N LYS A 89 8.38 -11.78 -5.47
CA LYS A 89 6.91 -11.76 -5.62
C LYS A 89 6.25 -10.88 -4.56
N MET A 90 6.73 -10.97 -3.32
CA MET A 90 6.23 -10.12 -2.24
C MET A 90 6.63 -8.66 -2.48
N ASP A 91 7.85 -8.40 -2.95
CA ASP A 91 8.28 -7.06 -3.35
C ASP A 91 7.37 -6.45 -4.43
N LEU A 92 7.08 -7.22 -5.48
CA LEU A 92 6.16 -6.81 -6.55
C LEU A 92 4.79 -6.48 -5.97
N LEU A 93 4.25 -7.36 -5.12
CA LEU A 93 2.93 -7.17 -4.56
C LEU A 93 2.85 -5.92 -3.67
N ILE A 94 3.87 -5.65 -2.86
CA ILE A 94 3.91 -4.45 -2.01
C ILE A 94 3.94 -3.18 -2.87
N GLN A 95 4.76 -3.17 -3.92
CA GLN A 95 4.78 -2.07 -4.88
C GLN A 95 3.38 -1.86 -5.49
N LYS A 96 2.77 -2.93 -6.01
CA LYS A 96 1.49 -2.84 -6.72
C LYS A 96 0.28 -2.61 -5.81
N ALA A 97 0.26 -3.16 -4.60
CA ALA A 97 -0.75 -2.84 -3.59
C ALA A 97 -0.71 -1.34 -3.21
N THR A 98 0.50 -0.78 -3.11
CA THR A 98 0.68 0.66 -2.86
C THR A 98 0.10 1.50 -4.00
N GLU A 99 0.44 1.16 -5.25
CA GLU A 99 -0.07 1.82 -6.46
C GLU A 99 -1.61 1.71 -6.58
N LEU A 100 -2.17 0.56 -6.21
CA LEU A 100 -3.61 0.28 -6.28
C LEU A 100 -4.41 0.85 -5.10
N GLY A 101 -3.78 1.63 -4.21
CA GLY A 101 -4.51 2.31 -3.13
C GLY A 101 -4.88 1.42 -1.94
N VAL A 102 -4.23 0.28 -1.75
CA VAL A 102 -4.42 -0.55 -0.54
C VAL A 102 -4.03 0.28 0.68
N HIS A 103 -4.85 0.30 1.72
CA HIS A 103 -4.62 1.13 2.91
C HIS A 103 -3.68 0.45 3.89
N THR A 104 -3.93 -0.83 4.15
CA THR A 104 -3.16 -1.65 5.08
C THR A 104 -2.74 -2.94 4.40
N PHE A 105 -1.48 -3.31 4.55
CA PHE A 105 -0.92 -4.57 4.10
C PHE A 105 -0.51 -5.39 5.32
N VAL A 106 -1.10 -6.57 5.47
CA VAL A 106 -0.80 -7.49 6.58
C VAL A 106 -0.12 -8.73 6.00
N PRO A 107 1.19 -8.93 6.23
CA PRO A 107 1.83 -10.19 5.92
C PRO A 107 1.28 -11.26 6.85
N VAL A 108 0.73 -12.35 6.29
CA VAL A 108 0.14 -13.43 7.08
C VAL A 108 1.06 -14.66 7.08
N VAL A 109 1.22 -15.27 8.25
CA VAL A 109 1.89 -16.55 8.38
C VAL A 109 0.84 -17.67 8.36
N THR A 110 0.98 -18.56 7.38
CA THR A 110 0.11 -19.72 7.18
C THR A 110 0.97 -20.98 7.09
N ARG A 111 0.33 -22.15 7.12
CA ARG A 111 1.01 -23.45 7.13
C ARG A 111 1.97 -23.65 5.96
N TYR A 112 1.59 -23.17 4.78
CA TYR A 112 2.36 -23.36 3.55
C TYR A 112 3.25 -22.17 3.19
N CYS A 113 3.46 -21.23 4.12
CA CYS A 113 4.42 -20.14 3.94
C CYS A 113 5.88 -20.66 3.98
N GLU A 114 6.54 -20.56 2.84
CA GLU A 114 8.00 -20.71 2.65
C GLU A 114 8.83 -19.82 3.60
N ASN A 115 9.42 -20.33 4.69
CA ASN A 115 10.19 -19.56 5.70
C ASN A 115 9.34 -18.69 6.64
N SER A 116 8.18 -19.21 7.08
CA SER A 116 7.28 -18.63 8.10
C SER A 116 7.92 -18.22 9.44
N GLY A 117 9.19 -18.56 9.69
CA GLY A 117 9.86 -18.39 10.98
C GLY A 117 11.03 -17.40 11.02
N ARG A 118 11.04 -16.35 10.20
CA ARG A 118 12.06 -15.29 10.34
C ARG A 118 11.75 -14.43 11.56
N ALA A 119 12.20 -14.86 12.73
CA ALA A 119 12.08 -14.08 13.95
C ALA A 119 13.22 -13.07 14.10
N GLY A 120 12.98 -12.01 14.89
CA GLY A 120 13.98 -11.00 15.24
C GLY A 120 14.51 -10.22 14.04
N LYS A 121 15.83 -9.99 14.02
CA LYS A 121 16.51 -9.09 13.06
C LYS A 121 16.23 -9.35 11.59
N GLN A 122 15.88 -10.59 11.21
CA GLN A 122 15.61 -10.91 9.81
C GLN A 122 14.22 -10.44 9.36
N ALA A 123 13.21 -10.51 10.24
CA ALA A 123 11.90 -9.92 9.98
C ALA A 123 11.99 -8.39 9.93
N GLU A 124 12.75 -7.77 10.83
CA GLU A 124 12.97 -6.31 10.83
C GLU A 124 13.57 -5.84 9.51
N LYS A 125 14.67 -6.46 9.06
CA LYS A 125 15.29 -6.13 7.76
C LYS A 125 14.35 -6.35 6.57
N GLN A 126 13.48 -7.35 6.65
CA GLN A 126 12.50 -7.62 5.60
C GLN A 126 11.41 -6.53 5.59
N LEU A 127 10.92 -6.12 6.76
CA LEU A 127 9.96 -5.04 6.91
C LEU A 127 10.56 -3.70 6.44
N GLU A 128 11.80 -3.38 6.79
CA GLU A 128 12.51 -2.18 6.30
C GLU A 128 12.62 -2.16 4.77
N ARG A 129 12.94 -3.31 4.16
CA ARG A 129 12.97 -3.44 2.70
C ARG A 129 11.60 -3.15 2.08
N TRP A 130 10.55 -3.72 2.67
CA TRP A 130 9.18 -3.54 2.21
C TRP A 130 8.69 -2.10 2.35
N GLN A 131 9.00 -1.45 3.47
CA GLN A 131 8.75 -0.02 3.68
C GLN A 131 9.44 0.82 2.61
N ARG A 132 10.71 0.53 2.28
CA ARG A 132 11.42 1.23 1.21
C ARG A 132 10.74 1.07 -0.15
N ILE A 133 10.34 -0.15 -0.51
CA ILE A 133 9.62 -0.42 -1.77
C ILE A 133 8.30 0.36 -1.82
N MET A 134 7.55 0.36 -0.72
CA MET A 134 6.29 1.10 -0.60
C MET A 134 6.50 2.62 -0.72
N LEU A 135 7.52 3.18 -0.08
CA LEU A 135 7.82 4.62 -0.16
C LEU A 135 8.19 5.04 -1.58
N GLU A 136 9.02 4.24 -2.27
CA GLU A 136 9.35 4.51 -3.68
C GLU A 136 8.12 4.38 -4.60
N ALA A 137 7.24 3.41 -4.32
CA ALA A 137 5.97 3.30 -5.03
C ALA A 137 5.06 4.53 -4.77
N CYS A 138 4.98 5.03 -3.53
CA CYS A 138 4.22 6.24 -3.20
C CYS A 138 4.72 7.47 -3.97
N LYS A 139 6.05 7.65 -4.06
CA LYS A 139 6.67 8.73 -4.85
C LYS A 139 6.27 8.63 -6.33
N GLN A 140 6.29 7.42 -6.88
CA GLN A 140 5.99 7.18 -8.29
C GLN A 140 4.50 7.37 -8.62
N CYS A 141 3.61 6.82 -7.79
CA CYS A 141 2.16 6.90 -7.99
C CYS A 141 1.53 8.18 -7.43
N ARG A 142 2.34 9.06 -6.81
CA ARG A 142 1.92 10.32 -6.18
C ARG A 142 0.90 10.13 -5.07
N ARG A 143 1.02 9.03 -4.32
CA ARG A 143 0.19 8.79 -3.14
C ARG A 143 0.77 9.58 -1.95
N PRO A 144 0.03 10.56 -1.39
CA PRO A 144 0.53 11.41 -0.31
C PRO A 144 0.68 10.64 1.01
N ILE A 145 -0.22 9.68 1.26
CA ILE A 145 -0.26 8.94 2.51
C ILE A 145 0.14 7.48 2.24
N PRO A 146 1.31 7.05 2.74
CA PRO A 146 1.78 5.67 2.71
C PRO A 146 0.73 4.63 3.12
N MET A 147 0.81 3.49 2.44
CA MET A 147 0.19 2.25 2.91
C MET A 147 0.87 1.82 4.22
N GLN A 148 0.07 1.41 5.20
CA GLN A 148 0.61 0.83 6.43
C GLN A 148 1.00 -0.62 6.17
N ILE A 149 2.19 -1.03 6.58
CA ILE A 149 2.62 -2.44 6.56
C ILE A 149 2.71 -2.92 8.00
N SER A 150 1.82 -3.84 8.36
CA SER A 150 1.83 -4.46 9.69
C SER A 150 3.01 -5.45 9.84
N PRO A 151 3.43 -5.76 11.08
CA PRO A 151 4.28 -6.91 11.33
C PRO A 151 3.63 -8.20 10.79
N PRO A 152 4.42 -9.25 10.45
CA PRO A 152 3.86 -10.54 10.12
C PRO A 152 2.96 -11.06 11.26
N THR A 153 1.75 -11.49 10.91
CA THR A 153 0.70 -11.92 11.85
C THR A 153 0.27 -13.34 11.53
N GLU A 154 0.02 -14.17 12.54
CA GLU A 154 -0.57 -15.49 12.31
C GLU A 154 -2.02 -15.37 11.84
N LEU A 155 -2.51 -16.31 11.02
CA LEU A 155 -3.90 -16.27 10.53
C LEU A 155 -4.94 -16.15 11.67
N ARG A 156 -4.67 -16.77 12.82
CA ARG A 156 -5.56 -16.75 14.00
C ARG A 156 -5.61 -15.41 14.73
N GLU A 157 -4.61 -14.55 14.49
CA GLU A 157 -4.49 -13.23 15.12
C GLU A 157 -4.83 -12.11 14.14
N LEU A 158 -5.19 -12.44 12.90
CA LEU A 158 -5.54 -11.47 11.87
C LEU A 158 -6.81 -10.71 12.28
N PRO A 159 -6.74 -9.38 12.50
CA PRO A 159 -7.92 -8.59 12.82
C PRO A 159 -8.90 -8.60 11.65
N LEU A 160 -10.15 -8.92 11.95
CA LEU A 160 -11.25 -8.87 10.99
C LEU A 160 -11.72 -7.44 10.75
N SER A 161 -12.37 -7.24 9.61
CA SER A 161 -13.04 -5.99 9.28
C SER A 161 -14.39 -5.89 9.99
N GLU A 162 -14.40 -5.35 11.22
CA GLU A 162 -15.64 -5.11 11.97
C GLU A 162 -16.59 -4.18 11.18
N GLY A 163 -17.86 -4.58 11.05
CA GLY A 163 -18.86 -3.79 10.31
C GLY A 163 -18.59 -3.68 8.80
N GLY A 164 -17.74 -4.57 8.25
CA GLY A 164 -17.47 -4.62 6.82
C GLY A 164 -17.35 -6.04 6.29
N HIS A 165 -16.52 -6.25 5.27
CA HIS A 165 -16.46 -7.50 4.52
C HIS A 165 -15.10 -8.19 4.65
N ASN A 166 -15.12 -9.48 5.01
CA ASN A 166 -13.94 -10.34 5.02
C ASN A 166 -14.06 -11.33 3.85
N ILE A 167 -13.17 -11.22 2.86
CA ILE A 167 -13.23 -12.02 1.62
C ILE A 167 -11.95 -12.83 1.45
N MET A 168 -12.10 -14.06 0.97
CA MET A 168 -10.98 -15.00 0.80
C MET A 168 -11.06 -15.66 -0.58
N PRO A 169 -10.34 -15.14 -1.59
CA PRO A 169 -10.10 -15.85 -2.83
C PRO A 169 -9.49 -17.23 -2.59
N TRP A 170 -10.18 -18.27 -3.06
CA TRP A 170 -9.75 -19.65 -2.90
C TRP A 170 -9.91 -20.44 -4.20
N GLU A 171 -8.88 -21.20 -4.58
CA GLU A 171 -8.83 -21.92 -5.85
C GLU A 171 -9.81 -23.10 -5.95
N ASN A 172 -10.24 -23.66 -4.82
CA ASN A 172 -11.23 -24.74 -4.78
C ASN A 172 -12.66 -24.23 -4.54
N GLU A 173 -12.87 -22.91 -4.49
CA GLU A 173 -14.21 -22.34 -4.38
C GLU A 173 -14.94 -22.44 -5.73
N ALA A 174 -16.09 -23.12 -5.73
CA ALA A 174 -16.88 -23.37 -6.93
C ALA A 174 -18.29 -22.75 -6.89
N GLY A 175 -18.77 -22.33 -5.72
CA GLY A 175 -20.13 -21.85 -5.48
C GLY A 175 -20.31 -20.34 -5.63
N THR A 176 -19.29 -19.55 -5.27
CA THR A 176 -19.44 -18.09 -5.20
C THR A 176 -18.42 -17.34 -6.07
N PRO A 177 -18.80 -16.81 -7.24
CA PRO A 177 -17.93 -15.92 -8.00
C PRO A 177 -17.81 -14.55 -7.31
N PHE A 178 -16.67 -13.86 -7.46
CA PHE A 178 -16.49 -12.50 -6.93
C PHE A 178 -17.64 -11.55 -7.33
N SER A 179 -18.15 -11.68 -8.55
CA SER A 179 -19.23 -10.82 -9.07
C SER A 179 -20.51 -10.88 -8.23
N ALA A 180 -20.76 -11.98 -7.53
CA ALA A 180 -21.91 -12.18 -6.66
C ALA A 180 -21.73 -11.62 -5.24
N LEU A 181 -20.56 -11.05 -4.93
CA LEU A 181 -20.36 -10.33 -3.68
C LEU A 181 -21.02 -8.95 -3.76
N GLU A 182 -21.95 -8.68 -2.85
CA GLU A 182 -22.36 -7.32 -2.54
C GLU A 182 -21.38 -6.78 -1.49
N LEU A 183 -20.58 -5.79 -1.90
CA LEU A 183 -19.73 -5.04 -0.98
C LEU A 183 -20.40 -3.67 -0.83
N ASP A 184 -20.92 -3.39 0.35
CA ASP A 184 -21.64 -2.15 0.62
C ASP A 184 -20.68 -0.96 0.46
N ASN A 185 -21.14 0.06 -0.24
CA ASN A 185 -20.36 1.27 -0.42
C ASN A 185 -20.10 1.93 0.95
N GLY A 186 -18.85 2.25 1.25
CA GLY A 186 -18.44 2.84 2.52
C GLY A 186 -17.92 1.86 3.57
N GLN A 187 -18.17 0.55 3.45
CA GLN A 187 -17.76 -0.43 4.46
C GLN A 187 -16.35 -0.98 4.24
N PRO A 188 -15.51 -1.11 5.29
CA PRO A 188 -14.16 -1.61 5.14
C PRO A 188 -14.11 -3.03 4.58
N VAL A 189 -13.05 -3.35 3.85
CA VAL A 189 -12.87 -4.66 3.22
C VAL A 189 -11.51 -5.23 3.58
N LEU A 190 -11.51 -6.48 4.04
CA LEU A 190 -10.34 -7.29 4.27
C LEU A 190 -10.28 -8.41 3.22
N VAL A 191 -9.19 -8.45 2.46
CA VAL A 191 -8.93 -9.49 1.46
C VAL A 191 -7.82 -10.40 1.98
N LEU A 192 -8.10 -11.69 2.15
CA LEU A 192 -7.13 -12.70 2.56
C LEU A 192 -6.68 -13.55 1.35
N ILE A 193 -5.38 -13.54 1.05
CA ILE A 193 -4.79 -14.27 -0.08
C ILE A 193 -3.72 -15.26 0.42
N GLY A 194 -3.77 -16.48 -0.10
CA GLY A 194 -2.86 -17.57 0.27
C GLY A 194 -1.47 -17.48 -0.36
N PRO A 195 -0.53 -18.33 0.09
CA PRO A 195 0.80 -18.44 -0.48
C PRO A 195 0.75 -19.25 -1.78
N GLU A 196 1.91 -19.52 -2.39
CA GLU A 196 1.97 -20.35 -3.60
C GLU A 196 1.40 -21.77 -3.44
N GLY A 197 1.40 -22.30 -2.21
CA GLY A 197 0.85 -23.63 -1.89
C GLY A 197 -0.64 -23.62 -1.55
N GLY A 198 -1.33 -22.48 -1.68
CA GLY A 198 -2.71 -22.34 -1.25
C GLY A 198 -2.86 -22.40 0.28
N PHE A 199 -4.10 -22.50 0.74
CA PHE A 199 -4.42 -22.70 2.15
C PHE A 199 -4.60 -24.18 2.48
N HIS A 200 -4.20 -24.59 3.68
CA HIS A 200 -4.57 -25.90 4.19
C HIS A 200 -6.10 -25.95 4.44
N PRO A 201 -6.80 -27.09 4.21
CA PRO A 201 -8.24 -27.17 4.40
C PRO A 201 -8.74 -26.71 5.79
N SER A 202 -7.94 -26.95 6.84
CA SER A 202 -8.29 -26.47 8.20
C SER A 202 -8.15 -24.95 8.35
N GLU A 203 -7.31 -24.29 7.56
CA GLU A 203 -7.18 -22.82 7.55
C GLU A 203 -8.36 -22.19 6.83
N VAL A 204 -8.84 -22.81 5.74
CA VAL A 204 -10.07 -22.41 5.06
C VAL A 204 -11.28 -22.55 5.99
N ALA A 205 -11.45 -23.72 6.61
CA ALA A 205 -12.55 -23.95 7.54
C ALA A 205 -12.53 -22.97 8.73
N TYR A 206 -11.35 -22.67 9.26
CA TYR A 206 -11.20 -21.66 10.30
C TYR A 206 -11.55 -20.25 9.81
N ALA A 207 -11.08 -19.86 8.62
CA ALA A 207 -11.39 -18.55 8.05
C ALA A 207 -12.91 -18.38 7.88
N GLU A 208 -13.60 -19.40 7.37
CA GLU A 208 -15.06 -19.41 7.24
C GLU A 208 -15.76 -19.31 8.61
N GLU A 209 -15.28 -20.06 9.62
CA GLU A 209 -15.81 -20.03 10.98
C GLU A 209 -15.75 -18.62 11.59
N VAL A 210 -14.67 -17.88 11.36
CA VAL A 210 -14.50 -16.51 11.86
C VAL A 210 -15.13 -15.45 10.94
N GLY A 211 -15.80 -15.85 9.86
CA GLY A 211 -16.62 -14.96 9.03
C GLY A 211 -15.96 -14.47 7.75
N PHE A 212 -14.91 -15.11 7.25
CA PHE A 212 -14.48 -14.93 5.86
C PHE A 212 -15.47 -15.59 4.90
N LYS A 213 -15.76 -14.89 3.81
CA LYS A 213 -16.48 -15.44 2.67
C LYS A 213 -15.49 -15.90 1.60
N THR A 214 -15.45 -17.20 1.34
CA THR A 214 -14.69 -17.79 0.26
C THR A 214 -15.27 -17.40 -1.09
N ILE A 215 -14.41 -17.09 -2.06
CA ILE A 215 -14.82 -16.69 -3.41
C ILE A 215 -13.88 -17.21 -4.51
N SER A 216 -14.44 -17.39 -5.70
CA SER A 216 -13.71 -17.69 -6.92
C SER A 216 -13.35 -16.43 -7.70
N LEU A 217 -12.14 -16.39 -8.26
CA LEU A 217 -11.66 -15.37 -9.22
C LEU A 217 -11.73 -15.85 -10.68
N GLY A 218 -12.57 -16.84 -10.94
CA GLY A 218 -12.81 -17.39 -12.27
C GLY A 218 -12.17 -18.77 -12.46
N PRO A 219 -12.23 -19.32 -13.70
CA PRO A 219 -11.98 -20.74 -13.94
C PRO A 219 -10.49 -21.12 -14.01
N ARG A 220 -9.58 -20.15 -13.87
CA ARG A 220 -8.13 -20.37 -13.98
C ARG A 220 -7.48 -20.18 -12.63
N ILE A 221 -6.60 -21.11 -12.26
CA ILE A 221 -5.74 -20.96 -11.10
C ILE A 221 -4.78 -19.79 -11.39
N LEU A 222 -4.93 -18.72 -10.62
CA LEU A 222 -4.04 -17.56 -10.67
C LEU A 222 -2.85 -17.79 -9.75
N ARG A 223 -1.68 -17.25 -10.10
CA ARG A 223 -0.57 -17.17 -9.16
C ARG A 223 -0.96 -16.26 -7.99
N ALA A 224 -0.43 -16.51 -6.80
CA ALA A 224 -0.77 -15.77 -5.58
C ALA A 224 -0.68 -14.24 -5.76
N GLU A 225 0.43 -13.74 -6.33
CA GLU A 225 0.60 -12.31 -6.61
C GLU A 225 -0.44 -11.78 -7.62
N THR A 226 -0.87 -12.60 -8.57
CA THR A 226 -1.90 -12.23 -9.57
C THR A 226 -3.29 -12.23 -8.94
N ALA A 227 -3.61 -13.24 -8.13
CA ALA A 227 -4.86 -13.34 -7.39
C ALA A 227 -5.06 -12.14 -6.47
N ALA A 228 -4.02 -11.74 -5.75
CA ALA A 228 -4.05 -10.56 -4.87
C ALA A 228 -4.34 -9.28 -5.63
N LEU A 229 -3.66 -9.04 -6.76
CA LEU A 229 -3.89 -7.83 -7.57
C LEU A 229 -5.28 -7.79 -8.18
N VAL A 230 -5.77 -8.92 -8.69
CA VAL A 230 -7.14 -9.03 -9.21
C VAL A 230 -8.15 -8.76 -8.12
N ALA A 231 -8.02 -9.40 -6.95
CA ALA A 231 -8.92 -9.21 -5.83
C ALA A 231 -8.93 -7.76 -5.32
N VAL A 232 -7.77 -7.12 -5.21
CA VAL A 232 -7.65 -5.71 -4.84
C VAL A 232 -8.38 -4.82 -5.84
N VAL A 233 -8.11 -4.96 -7.14
CA VAL A 233 -8.76 -4.12 -8.17
C VAL A 233 -10.28 -4.28 -8.13
N LEU A 234 -10.77 -5.52 -8.05
CA LEU A 234 -12.19 -5.80 -8.01
C LEU A 234 -12.85 -5.26 -6.72
N ALA A 235 -12.19 -5.39 -5.57
CA ALA A 235 -12.65 -4.83 -4.31
C ALA A 235 -12.69 -3.30 -4.38
N GLN A 236 -11.60 -2.65 -4.80
CA GLN A 236 -11.53 -1.19 -4.97
C GLN A 236 -12.61 -0.65 -5.90
N GLN A 237 -12.93 -1.38 -6.97
CA GLN A 237 -13.99 -1.01 -7.89
C GLN A 237 -15.37 -1.10 -7.22
N LYS A 238 -15.66 -2.20 -6.51
CA LYS A 238 -16.97 -2.38 -5.85
C LYS A 238 -17.20 -1.37 -4.73
N VAL A 239 -16.18 -1.04 -3.95
CA VAL A 239 -16.28 -0.07 -2.85
C VAL A 239 -16.15 1.40 -3.29
N GLY A 240 -16.09 1.66 -4.61
CA GLY A 240 -16.09 3.02 -5.16
C GLY A 240 -14.76 3.78 -5.07
N ASN A 241 -13.68 3.16 -4.61
CA ASN A 241 -12.36 3.77 -4.55
C ASN A 241 -11.71 3.92 -5.93
N LEU A 242 -11.97 2.97 -6.82
CA LEU A 242 -11.48 2.99 -8.20
C LEU A 242 -12.63 3.33 -9.15
N LEU A 243 -12.87 4.62 -9.36
CA LEU A 243 -13.83 5.08 -10.36
C LEU A 243 -13.23 4.94 -11.77
N LEU A 244 -13.69 3.96 -12.53
CA LEU A 244 -13.33 3.75 -13.94
C LEU A 244 -14.08 4.74 -14.88
N GLY A 245 -14.14 6.01 -14.50
CA GLY A 245 -14.79 7.11 -15.24
C GLY A 245 -13.84 8.28 -15.53
N LYS A 246 -14.28 9.27 -16.31
CA LYS A 246 -13.47 10.47 -16.62
C LYS A 246 -12.98 11.10 -15.31
N ARG A 247 -11.66 11.26 -15.16
CA ARG A 247 -11.06 12.10 -14.12
C ARG A 247 -11.85 13.41 -14.08
N LYS A 248 -12.38 13.80 -12.92
CA LYS A 248 -12.71 15.20 -12.70
C LYS A 248 -11.38 15.94 -12.90
N SER A 249 -11.26 16.65 -14.01
CA SER A 249 -10.22 17.65 -14.22
C SER A 249 -10.30 18.61 -13.04
N ALA A 250 -9.30 18.54 -12.16
CA ALA A 250 -8.95 19.67 -11.30
C ALA A 250 -8.41 20.80 -12.19
#